data_AF-A0A271KK37-F1
#
_entry.id   AF-A0A271KK37-F1
#
_cell.length_a   1.000
_cell.length_b   1.000
_cell.length_c   1.000
_cell.angle_alpha   90.00
_cell.angle_beta   90.00
_cell.angle_gamma   90.00
#
_symmetry.space_group_name_H-M   'P 1'
#
loop_
_entity.id
_entity.type
_entity.pdbx_description
1 polymer ?
#
loop_
_entity_poly.entity_id
_entity_poly.type
_entity_poly.pdbx_seq_one_letter_code
_entity_poly.pdbx_strand_id
1 'polypeptide(L)'
;MCDLLGIEVPIVLAPIIAPVGAPAGPPLAAAVSEAGGLGTIALWLADLGALRSRMRDMKSLTSKPFAINLRLDLDPDARLDACLEEGVRIISMFWGDPSTLAPRAKAAGALLMQTVRSAEEARIAESEGGDSHPQKKQRSDSDDQHAGYLKQLRHGHPVGPITARCHIPAAAPVSRF
;
A
#
# COMPACT_ATOMS: atom_id res chain seq x y z
N MET A 1 -5.27 0.07 13.89
CA MET A 1 -5.34 -0.13 12.42
C MET A 1 -6.64 0.43 11.87
N CYS A 2 -7.82 -0.03 12.34
CA CYS A 2 -9.12 0.52 11.95
C CYS A 2 -9.19 2.05 12.06
N ASP A 3 -8.92 2.61 13.24
CA ASP A 3 -8.93 4.07 13.45
C ASP A 3 -7.95 4.84 12.55
N LEU A 4 -6.78 4.24 12.31
CA LEU A 4 -5.74 4.85 11.48
C LEU A 4 -6.18 4.95 10.02
N LEU A 5 -6.76 3.87 9.48
CA LEU A 5 -7.17 3.77 8.08
C LEU A 5 -8.60 4.26 7.82
N GLY A 6 -9.36 4.56 8.88
CA GLY A 6 -10.78 4.92 8.77
C GLY A 6 -11.68 3.77 8.33
N ILE A 7 -11.33 2.52 8.69
CA ILE A 7 -12.08 1.30 8.31
C ILE A 7 -12.74 0.65 9.53
N GLU A 8 -13.73 -0.20 9.31
CA GLU A 8 -14.51 -0.85 10.38
C GLU A 8 -13.92 -2.21 10.77
N VAL A 9 -13.50 -2.99 9.78
CA VAL A 9 -12.90 -4.32 9.97
C VAL A 9 -11.43 -4.33 9.57
N PRO A 10 -10.55 -5.02 10.33
CA PRO A 10 -9.11 -5.05 10.06
C PRO A 10 -8.75 -6.01 8.91
N ILE A 11 -9.45 -5.90 7.78
CA ILE A 11 -9.27 -6.72 6.58
C ILE A 11 -8.88 -5.80 5.42
N VAL A 12 -7.74 -6.11 4.80
CA VAL A 12 -7.23 -5.38 3.63
C VAL A 12 -7.28 -6.31 2.43
N LEU A 13 -7.88 -5.87 1.32
CA LEU A 13 -7.83 -6.60 0.06
C LEU A 13 -6.39 -6.59 -0.46
N ALA A 14 -5.84 -7.78 -0.71
CA ALA A 14 -4.52 -7.91 -1.29
C ALA A 14 -4.47 -7.28 -2.70
N PRO A 15 -3.40 -6.55 -3.05
CA PRO A 15 -3.28 -5.95 -4.36
C PRO A 15 -3.20 -7.03 -5.44
N ILE A 16 -4.13 -7.00 -6.38
CA ILE A 16 -4.17 -7.88 -7.55
C ILE A 16 -4.30 -7.05 -8.82
N ILE A 17 -3.52 -7.40 -9.86
CA ILE A 17 -3.69 -6.78 -11.17
C ILE A 17 -4.90 -7.43 -11.84
N ALA A 18 -5.80 -6.59 -12.35
CA ALA A 18 -6.97 -7.03 -13.08
C ALA A 18 -6.98 -6.38 -14.48
N PRO A 19 -7.29 -7.15 -15.55
CA PRO A 19 -7.56 -6.57 -16.84
C PRO A 19 -8.70 -5.54 -16.77
N VAL A 20 -8.71 -4.60 -17.73
CA VAL A 20 -9.79 -3.62 -17.86
C VAL A 20 -11.13 -4.34 -18.00
N GLY A 21 -12.09 -4.00 -17.11
CA GLY A 21 -13.43 -4.59 -17.11
C GLY A 21 -13.58 -5.88 -16.30
N ALA A 22 -12.48 -6.42 -15.74
CA ALA A 22 -12.57 -7.56 -14.83
C ALA A 22 -13.17 -7.16 -13.46
N PRO A 23 -13.93 -8.05 -12.80
CA PRO A 23 -14.50 -7.77 -11.48
C PRO A 23 -13.42 -7.51 -10.41
N ALA A 24 -12.23 -8.07 -10.59
CA ALA A 24 -11.07 -7.93 -9.71
C ALA A 24 -10.45 -6.50 -9.66
N GLY A 25 -11.03 -5.51 -10.35
CA GLY A 25 -10.64 -4.09 -10.31
C GLY A 25 -11.46 -3.25 -9.33
N PRO A 26 -11.88 -2.02 -9.71
CA PRO A 26 -12.68 -1.14 -8.84
C PRO A 26 -13.93 -1.78 -8.21
N PRO A 27 -14.73 -2.61 -8.92
CA PRO A 27 -15.90 -3.23 -8.31
C PRO A 27 -15.59 -4.09 -7.09
N LEU A 28 -14.57 -4.95 -7.15
CA LEU A 28 -14.14 -5.77 -6.02
C LEU A 28 -13.59 -4.92 -4.88
N ALA A 29 -12.72 -3.96 -5.18
CA ALA A 29 -12.13 -3.09 -4.15
C ALA A 29 -13.21 -2.25 -3.45
N ALA A 30 -14.15 -1.68 -4.19
CA ALA A 30 -15.28 -0.94 -3.64
C ALA A 30 -16.16 -1.83 -2.76
N ALA A 31 -16.47 -3.07 -3.18
CA ALA A 31 -17.23 -4.01 -2.37
C ALA A 31 -16.55 -4.32 -1.02
N VAL A 32 -15.21 -4.46 -1.00
CA VAL A 32 -14.47 -4.64 0.25
C VAL A 32 -14.53 -3.39 1.13
N SER A 33 -14.35 -2.20 0.55
CA SER A 33 -14.51 -0.93 1.29
C SER A 33 -15.91 -0.79 1.88
N GLU A 34 -16.96 -1.05 1.09
CA GLU A 34 -18.37 -1.01 1.54
C GLU A 34 -18.66 -2.00 2.66
N ALA A 35 -18.06 -3.19 2.63
CA ALA A 35 -18.13 -4.18 3.72
C ALA A 35 -17.34 -3.78 4.98
N GLY A 36 -16.70 -2.60 4.98
CA GLY A 36 -15.98 -2.03 6.11
C GLY A 36 -14.49 -2.36 6.15
N GLY A 37 -13.96 -3.08 5.15
CA GLY A 37 -12.52 -3.32 5.01
C GLY A 37 -11.80 -2.21 4.25
N LEU A 38 -10.54 -2.46 3.87
CA LEU A 38 -9.80 -1.58 2.97
C LEU A 38 -9.71 -2.23 1.59
N GLY A 39 -10.44 -1.70 0.62
CA GLY A 39 -10.23 -2.01 -0.80
C GLY A 39 -8.89 -1.48 -1.30
N THR A 40 -8.14 -2.30 -2.06
CA THR A 40 -6.87 -1.91 -2.66
C THR A 40 -6.91 -2.14 -4.16
N ILE A 41 -6.44 -1.16 -4.94
CA ILE A 41 -6.26 -1.31 -6.39
C ILE A 41 -4.78 -1.35 -6.76
N ALA A 42 -4.42 -2.28 -7.62
CA ALA A 42 -3.11 -2.36 -8.27
C ALA A 42 -3.24 -2.17 -9.78
N LEU A 43 -2.58 -1.13 -10.31
CA LEU A 43 -2.61 -0.75 -11.74
C LEU A 43 -1.20 -0.48 -12.27
N TRP A 44 -0.25 -1.35 -11.92
CA TRP A 44 1.17 -1.16 -12.20
C TRP A 44 1.50 -1.09 -13.68
N LEU A 45 0.73 -1.80 -14.51
CA LEU A 45 0.93 -1.86 -15.96
C LEU A 45 0.01 -0.92 -16.74
N ALA A 46 -0.88 -0.19 -16.04
CA ALA A 46 -1.73 0.80 -16.68
C ALA A 46 -0.96 2.10 -16.90
N ASP A 47 -1.26 2.83 -17.98
CA ASP A 47 -0.83 4.21 -18.15
C ASP A 47 -1.49 5.15 -17.11
N LEU A 48 -0.98 6.38 -17.01
CA LEU A 48 -1.47 7.37 -16.04
C LEU A 48 -2.93 7.78 -16.29
N GLY A 49 -3.40 7.78 -17.54
CA GLY A 49 -4.80 8.09 -17.86
C GLY A 49 -5.74 7.01 -17.35
N ALA A 50 -5.39 5.74 -17.59
CA ALA A 50 -6.11 4.59 -17.07
C ALA A 50 -6.08 4.54 -15.52
N LEU A 51 -4.94 4.85 -14.90
CA LEU A 51 -4.82 4.97 -13.43
C LEU A 51 -5.82 6.00 -12.87
N ARG A 52 -5.88 7.20 -13.45
CA ARG A 52 -6.83 8.25 -13.03
C ARG A 52 -8.28 7.84 -13.24
N SER A 53 -8.59 7.25 -14.41
CA SER A 53 -9.94 6.75 -14.69
C SER A 53 -10.39 5.76 -13.63
N ARG A 54 -9.50 4.86 -13.20
CA ARG A 54 -9.83 3.84 -12.20
C ARG A 54 -10.01 4.39 -10.79
N MET A 55 -9.26 5.43 -10.41
CA MET A 55 -9.50 6.14 -9.16
C MET A 55 -10.87 6.85 -9.17
N ARG A 56 -11.29 7.38 -10.32
CA ARG A 56 -12.62 7.97 -10.49
C ARG A 56 -13.72 6.92 -10.45
N ASP A 57 -13.51 5.76 -11.06
CA ASP A 57 -14.42 4.60 -10.95
C ASP A 57 -14.59 4.19 -9.48
N MET A 58 -13.52 4.15 -8.68
CA MET A 58 -13.64 3.86 -7.25
C MET A 58 -14.52 4.85 -6.52
N LYS A 59 -14.26 6.15 -6.72
CA LYS A 59 -15.02 7.22 -6.05
C LYS A 59 -16.49 7.25 -6.46
N SER A 60 -16.85 6.73 -7.63
CA SER A 60 -18.26 6.61 -8.05
C SER A 60 -18.95 5.40 -7.42
N LEU A 61 -18.18 4.39 -7.00
CA LEU A 61 -18.68 3.15 -6.40
C LEU A 61 -18.72 3.19 -4.87
N THR A 62 -17.85 3.97 -4.22
CA THR A 62 -17.76 4.05 -2.76
C THR A 62 -17.27 5.42 -2.30
N SER A 63 -17.79 5.89 -1.17
CA SER A 63 -17.26 7.03 -0.43
C SER A 63 -16.35 6.62 0.74
N LYS A 64 -16.22 5.31 1.00
CA LYS A 64 -15.37 4.77 2.06
C LYS A 64 -13.90 4.74 1.63
N PRO A 65 -12.94 4.68 2.58
CA PRO A 65 -11.53 4.67 2.26
C PRO A 65 -11.12 3.51 1.35
N PHE A 66 -10.17 3.77 0.46
CA PHE A 66 -9.51 2.77 -0.38
C PHE A 66 -8.05 3.15 -0.59
N ALA A 67 -7.23 2.16 -0.94
CA ALA A 67 -5.81 2.32 -1.19
C ALA A 67 -5.44 2.11 -2.66
N ILE A 68 -4.39 2.80 -3.11
CA ILE A 68 -3.71 2.53 -4.37
C ILE A 68 -2.35 1.91 -4.07
N ASN A 69 -2.06 0.78 -4.71
CA ASN A 69 -0.77 0.11 -4.60
C ASN A 69 0.15 0.51 -5.76
N LEU A 70 1.29 1.10 -5.41
CA LEU A 70 2.33 1.60 -6.31
C LEU A 70 3.55 0.68 -6.27
N ARG A 71 4.06 0.35 -7.45
CA ARG A 71 5.32 -0.37 -7.61
C ARG A 71 6.43 0.67 -7.78
N LEU A 72 7.43 0.64 -6.91
CA LEU A 72 8.42 1.72 -6.82
C LEU A 72 9.48 1.67 -7.93
N ASP A 73 9.58 0.58 -8.68
CA ASP A 73 10.45 0.45 -9.85
C ASP A 73 9.79 0.87 -11.18
N LEU A 74 8.54 1.35 -11.17
CA LEU A 74 7.77 1.72 -12.37
C LEU A 74 7.20 3.15 -12.32
N ASP A 75 8.08 4.14 -12.51
CA ASP A 75 7.74 5.58 -12.54
C ASP A 75 6.79 5.98 -11.38
N PRO A 76 7.25 5.85 -10.12
CA PRO A 76 6.38 5.97 -8.97
C PRO A 76 6.02 7.43 -8.65
N ASP A 77 6.84 8.40 -9.07
CA ASP A 77 6.64 9.82 -8.83
C ASP A 77 5.35 10.33 -9.48
N ALA A 78 5.20 10.15 -10.80
CA ALA A 78 4.02 10.62 -11.53
C ALA A 78 2.74 9.91 -11.07
N ARG A 79 2.85 8.65 -10.64
CA ARG A 79 1.73 7.87 -10.09
C ARG A 79 1.34 8.35 -8.70
N LEU A 80 2.30 8.69 -7.84
CA LEU A 80 2.02 9.28 -6.53
C LEU A 80 1.31 10.62 -6.70
N ASP A 81 1.84 11.50 -7.56
CA ASP A 81 1.24 12.80 -7.83
C ASP A 81 -0.20 12.65 -8.32
N ALA A 82 -0.45 11.73 -9.27
CA ALA A 82 -1.79 11.42 -9.73
C ALA A 82 -2.73 10.97 -8.60
N CYS A 83 -2.24 10.13 -7.67
CA CYS A 83 -3.04 9.69 -6.51
C CYS A 83 -3.40 10.85 -5.59
N LEU A 84 -2.42 11.71 -5.27
CA LEU A 84 -2.60 12.83 -4.36
C LEU A 84 -3.55 13.90 -4.93
N GLU A 85 -3.39 14.24 -6.20
CA GLU A 85 -4.28 15.14 -6.96
C GLU A 85 -5.72 14.61 -7.00
N GLU A 86 -5.87 13.30 -7.18
CA GLU A 86 -7.17 12.63 -7.13
C GLU A 86 -7.63 12.38 -5.68
N GLY A 87 -7.08 13.03 -4.65
CA GLY A 87 -7.66 12.94 -3.31
C GLY A 87 -7.46 11.57 -2.63
N VAL A 88 -6.70 10.64 -3.21
CA VAL A 88 -6.37 9.37 -2.55
C VAL A 88 -5.37 9.64 -1.43
N ARG A 89 -5.63 9.07 -0.25
CA ARG A 89 -4.84 9.31 0.97
C ARG A 89 -4.27 8.06 1.59
N ILE A 90 -4.52 6.87 1.04
CA ILE A 90 -3.88 5.63 1.50
C ILE A 90 -3.08 5.06 0.33
N ILE A 91 -1.76 5.07 0.46
CA ILE A 91 -0.85 4.59 -0.58
C ILE A 91 -0.12 3.37 -0.07
N SER A 92 -0.30 2.25 -0.76
CA SER A 92 0.48 1.05 -0.53
C SER A 92 1.67 1.03 -1.49
N MET A 93 2.85 0.69 -1.00
CA MET A 93 4.09 0.64 -1.78
C MET A 93 4.71 -0.76 -1.70
N PHE A 94 5.37 -1.17 -2.79
CA PHE A 94 6.15 -2.39 -2.83
C PHE A 94 7.21 -2.33 -3.93
N TRP A 95 8.23 -3.20 -3.82
CA TRP A 95 9.29 -3.36 -4.83
C TRP A 95 10.04 -2.06 -5.13
N GLY A 96 10.79 -1.58 -4.13
CA GLY A 96 11.75 -0.48 -4.26
C GLY A 96 11.91 0.29 -2.95
N ASP A 97 12.62 1.41 -3.03
CA ASP A 97 12.94 2.29 -1.90
C ASP A 97 11.91 3.43 -1.79
N PRO A 98 11.18 3.56 -0.66
CA PRO A 98 10.19 4.61 -0.48
C PRO A 98 10.79 5.94 -0.01
N SER A 99 12.10 6.03 0.25
CA SER A 99 12.77 7.16 0.91
C SER A 99 12.47 8.54 0.28
N THR A 100 12.30 8.60 -1.05
CA THR A 100 11.99 9.84 -1.78
C THR A 100 10.49 10.14 -1.85
N LEU A 101 9.64 9.11 -1.88
CA LEU A 101 8.18 9.26 -2.00
C LEU A 101 7.49 9.43 -0.65
N ALA A 102 7.98 8.77 0.39
CA ALA A 102 7.33 8.74 1.69
C ALA A 102 7.22 10.14 2.32
N PRO A 103 8.27 11.00 2.32
CA PRO A 103 8.16 12.36 2.82
C PRO A 103 7.13 13.20 2.05
N ARG A 104 7.07 13.05 0.71
CA ARG A 104 6.12 13.77 -0.15
C ARG A 104 4.68 13.36 0.12
N ALA A 105 4.41 12.07 0.17
CA ALA A 105 3.08 11.54 0.44
C ALA A 105 2.57 12.00 1.82
N LYS A 106 3.43 11.96 2.84
CA LYS A 106 3.09 12.45 4.19
C LYS A 106 2.83 13.94 4.25
N ALA A 107 3.66 14.74 3.57
CA ALA A 107 3.46 16.19 3.49
C ALA A 107 2.09 16.54 2.87
N ALA A 108 1.57 15.68 1.98
CA ALA A 108 0.23 15.78 1.40
C ALA A 108 -0.88 15.15 2.26
N GLY A 109 -0.57 14.67 3.48
CA GLY A 109 -1.51 14.07 4.41
C GLY A 109 -1.92 12.63 4.06
N ALA A 110 -1.14 11.92 3.25
CA ALA A 110 -1.39 10.51 2.96
C ALA A 110 -0.76 9.58 4.01
N LEU A 111 -1.45 8.48 4.28
CA LEU A 111 -0.99 7.31 5.02
C LEU A 111 -0.27 6.36 4.07
N LEU A 112 0.79 5.73 4.57
CA LEU A 112 1.68 4.88 3.78
C LEU A 112 1.71 3.47 4.33
N MET A 113 1.49 2.49 3.47
CA MET A 113 1.65 1.07 3.78
C MET A 113 2.78 0.46 2.95
N GLN A 114 3.91 0.12 3.56
CA GLN A 114 5.03 -0.50 2.84
C GLN A 114 5.01 -2.02 2.99
N THR A 115 5.08 -2.73 1.86
CA THR A 115 5.25 -4.18 1.85
C THR A 115 6.73 -4.51 2.03
N VAL A 116 7.05 -5.21 3.13
CA VAL A 116 8.43 -5.56 3.51
C VAL A 116 8.63 -7.07 3.56
N ARG A 117 9.86 -7.52 3.32
CA ARG A 117 10.26 -8.94 3.26
C ARG A 117 11.13 -9.37 4.43
N SER A 118 11.59 -8.43 5.26
CA SER A 118 12.38 -8.70 6.45
C SER A 118 12.03 -7.75 7.59
N ALA A 119 12.39 -8.14 8.81
CA ALA A 119 12.24 -7.28 9.99
C ALA A 119 13.15 -6.04 9.92
N GLU A 120 14.27 -6.14 9.19
CA GLU A 120 15.15 -4.99 8.95
C GLU A 120 14.52 -3.99 8.00
N GLU A 121 13.97 -4.45 6.87
CA GLU A 121 13.19 -3.62 5.95
C GLU A 121 11.98 -2.99 6.67
N ALA A 122 11.33 -3.71 7.59
CA ALA A 122 10.25 -3.16 8.42
C ALA A 122 10.72 -1.98 9.28
N ARG A 123 11.87 -2.11 9.97
CA ARG A 123 12.44 -1.04 10.81
C ARG A 123 12.89 0.16 9.98
N ILE A 124 13.45 -0.07 8.79
CA ILE A 124 13.83 0.99 7.86
C ILE A 124 12.57 1.75 7.41
N ALA A 125 11.55 1.02 6.96
CA ALA A 125 10.26 1.61 6.58
C ALA A 125 9.63 2.41 7.72
N GLU A 126 9.66 1.91 8.97
CA GLU A 126 9.20 2.66 10.15
C GLU A 126 10.02 3.93 10.41
N SER A 127 11.34 3.91 10.20
CA SER A 127 12.20 5.08 10.39
C SER A 127 11.98 6.15 9.32
N GLU A 128 11.61 5.73 8.10
CA GLU A 128 11.15 6.58 7.00
C GLU A 128 9.64 6.92 7.15
N GLY A 129 9.01 6.28 8.15
CA GLY A 129 7.64 6.31 8.63
C GLY A 129 6.56 5.87 7.65
N GLY A 130 6.84 4.84 6.86
CA GLY A 130 5.79 3.96 6.38
C GLY A 130 5.28 3.05 7.51
N ASP A 131 3.99 2.74 7.50
CA ASP A 131 3.41 1.67 8.32
C ASP A 131 3.72 0.33 7.63
N SER A 132 4.39 -0.59 8.34
CA SER A 132 4.84 -1.86 7.73
C SER A 132 3.83 -2.99 7.97
N HIS A 133 3.67 -3.87 6.96
CA HIS A 133 2.97 -5.15 7.11
C HIS A 133 3.92 -6.30 6.70
N PRO A 134 4.29 -7.22 7.61
CA PRO A 134 5.16 -8.34 7.27
C PRO A 134 4.41 -9.42 6.47
N GLN A 135 4.99 -9.87 5.35
CA GLN A 135 4.51 -11.05 4.64
C GLN A 135 5.09 -12.36 5.23
N LYS A 136 4.23 -13.36 5.45
CA LYS A 136 4.67 -14.76 5.62
C LYS A 136 4.82 -15.42 4.25
N LYS A 137 5.96 -16.09 4.03
CA LYS A 137 6.34 -16.80 2.80
C LYS A 137 5.22 -17.73 2.30
N GLN A 138 4.60 -17.40 1.16
CA GLN A 138 3.84 -18.37 0.36
C GLN A 138 4.79 -19.04 -0.63
N ARG A 139 4.81 -20.38 -0.62
CA ARG A 139 5.50 -21.20 -1.62
C ARG A 139 4.68 -21.16 -2.91
N SER A 140 5.26 -20.63 -3.98
CA SER A 140 4.88 -20.99 -5.35
C SER A 140 6.16 -21.34 -6.09
N ASP A 141 6.30 -22.61 -6.44
CA ASP A 141 7.42 -23.17 -7.18
C ASP A 141 7.40 -22.62 -8.62
N SER A 142 8.42 -21.84 -8.98
CA SER A 142 8.92 -21.70 -10.33
C SER A 142 10.39 -21.30 -10.23
N ASP A 143 11.21 -22.32 -10.04
CA ASP A 143 12.67 -22.33 -10.06
C ASP A 143 13.17 -21.72 -11.38
N ASP A 144 14.05 -20.71 -11.38
CA ASP A 144 15.49 -20.99 -11.57
C ASP A 144 16.42 -19.81 -11.15
N GLN A 145 15.92 -18.79 -10.44
CA GLN A 145 16.79 -17.73 -9.91
C GLN A 145 17.16 -17.90 -8.42
N HIS A 146 16.82 -19.05 -7.82
CA HIS A 146 16.91 -19.28 -6.38
C HIS A 146 18.25 -19.81 -5.81
N ALA A 147 19.29 -20.05 -6.62
CA ALA A 147 20.48 -20.78 -6.15
C ALA A 147 21.52 -19.94 -5.36
N GLY A 148 21.46 -18.60 -5.39
CA GLY A 148 22.55 -17.76 -4.87
C GLY A 148 22.58 -17.50 -3.35
N TYR A 149 21.45 -17.60 -2.65
CA TYR A 149 21.31 -16.93 -1.34
C TYR A 149 21.19 -17.89 -0.14
N LEU A 150 21.34 -19.20 -0.34
CA LEU A 150 21.19 -20.22 0.71
C LEU A 150 22.43 -20.46 1.58
N LYS A 151 23.43 -19.56 1.59
CA LYS A 151 24.69 -19.79 2.34
C LYS A 151 24.80 -19.10 3.71
N GLN A 152 23.82 -18.31 4.15
CA GLN A 152 24.07 -17.36 5.25
C GLN A 152 23.17 -17.42 6.49
N LEU A 153 22.51 -18.55 6.78
CA LEU A 153 21.75 -18.69 8.02
C LEU A 153 22.18 -19.93 8.83
N ARG A 154 23.34 -19.83 9.47
CA ARG A 154 23.64 -20.52 10.74
C ARG A 154 23.89 -19.42 11.77
N HIS A 155 23.36 -19.62 12.98
CA HIS A 155 23.36 -18.73 14.14
C HIS A 155 22.09 -17.88 14.29
N GLY A 156 21.20 -18.37 15.15
CA GLY A 156 19.95 -17.73 15.50
C GLY A 156 20.07 -16.78 16.69
N HIS A 157 19.15 -15.82 16.74
CA HIS A 157 18.79 -15.08 17.95
C HIS A 157 17.26 -14.95 18.01
N PRO A 158 16.64 -15.04 19.20
CA PRO A 158 15.20 -14.91 19.36
C PRO A 158 14.81 -13.42 19.38
N VAL A 159 13.74 -13.06 18.66
CA VAL A 159 13.13 -11.71 18.69
C VAL A 159 11.82 -11.76 19.49
N GLY A 160 11.75 -10.95 20.54
CA GLY A 160 10.56 -10.70 21.35
C GLY A 160 9.56 -9.74 20.69
N PRO A 161 8.41 -9.45 21.32
CA PRO A 161 7.31 -8.71 20.69
C PRO A 161 7.61 -7.21 20.57
N ILE A 162 7.37 -6.64 19.39
CA ILE A 162 7.58 -5.22 19.07
C ILE A 162 6.22 -4.52 19.06
N THR A 163 6.06 -3.51 19.92
CA THR A 163 4.94 -2.55 19.92
C THR A 163 5.33 -1.28 19.15
N ALA A 164 4.64 -0.96 18.06
CA ALA A 164 4.84 0.28 17.31
C ALA A 164 4.04 1.45 17.94
N ARG A 165 4.68 2.61 18.11
CA ARG A 165 4.02 3.88 18.47
C ARG A 165 3.97 4.78 17.22
N CYS A 166 2.77 5.08 16.74
CA CYS A 166 2.55 6.03 15.66
C CYS A 166 2.35 7.45 16.24
N HIS A 167 3.02 8.45 15.67
CA HIS A 167 2.78 9.86 15.99
C HIS A 167 1.75 10.42 15.01
N ILE A 168 0.58 10.82 15.52
CA ILE A 168 -0.53 11.38 14.74
C ILE A 168 -0.44 12.91 14.82
N PRO A 169 -0.11 13.64 13.74
CA PRO A 169 -0.35 15.08 13.71
C PRO A 169 -1.86 15.35 13.61
N ALA A 170 -2.35 16.32 14.40
CA ALA A 170 -3.77 16.68 14.46
C ALA A 170 -4.33 17.05 13.06
N ALA A 171 -5.51 16.53 12.73
CA ALA A 171 -6.18 16.74 11.46
C ALA A 171 -6.41 18.24 11.18
N ALA A 172 -5.97 18.72 10.03
CA ALA A 172 -6.35 20.03 9.53
C ALA A 172 -7.81 20.00 9.01
N PRO A 173 -8.63 21.05 9.26
CA PRO A 173 -10.03 21.06 8.86
C PRO A 173 -10.14 21.13 7.33
N VAL A 174 -10.84 20.16 6.75
CA VAL A 174 -11.16 20.13 5.31
C VAL A 174 -12.26 21.16 5.04
N SER A 175 -11.92 22.26 4.39
CA SER A 175 -12.89 23.24 3.91
C SER A 175 -13.70 22.64 2.76
N ARG A 176 -15.02 22.57 2.92
CA ARG A 176 -15.97 22.23 1.85
C ARG A 176 -15.92 23.30 0.75
N PHE A 177 -15.79 22.86 -0.50
CA PHE A 177 -16.26 23.57 -1.69
C PHE A 177 -17.09 22.60 -2.51
#